data_AF-A0A1F2RTA4-F1
#
_entry.id   AF-A0A1F2RTA4-F1
#
_cell.length_a   1.000
_cell.length_b   1.000
_cell.length_c   1.000
_cell.angle_alpha   90.00
_cell.angle_beta   90.00
_cell.angle_gamma   90.00
#
_symmetry.space_group_name_H-M   'P 1'
#
loop_
_entity.id
_entity.type
_entity.pdbx_description
1 polymer ?
#
loop_
_entity_poly.entity_id
_entity_poly.type
_entity_poly.pdbx_seq_one_letter_code
_entity_poly.pdbx_strand_id
1 'polypeptide(L)'
;MFKAEPVDQQGNLIDRHNLWEMVGVRHRRALFPGFSDTAEYSVPLTEITQAHRPSQPQQITVPITAPANGSGALQVRVRLLYRKIDQYLLNFLFGEESGVTSPITEMASDTRMIQISSPSRKVVSAR
;
A
#
# COMPACT_ATOMS: atom_id res chain seq x y z
N MET A 1 -51.08 11.19 -28.93
CA MET A 1 -50.29 10.31 -28.04
C MET A 1 -50.72 10.61 -26.62
N PHE A 2 -51.38 9.67 -25.94
CA PHE A 2 -51.87 9.88 -24.57
C PHE A 2 -50.77 9.50 -23.58
N LYS A 3 -50.37 10.43 -22.71
CA LYS A 3 -49.37 10.25 -21.67
C LYS A 3 -50.08 10.39 -20.33
N ALA A 4 -50.11 9.31 -19.55
CA ALA A 4 -50.67 9.35 -18.20
C ALA A 4 -49.65 9.95 -17.24
N GLU A 5 -50.02 11.02 -16.54
CA GLU A 5 -49.21 11.61 -15.48
C GLU A 5 -49.62 11.00 -14.13
N PRO A 6 -48.66 10.62 -13.27
CA PRO A 6 -48.98 10.06 -11.98
C PRO A 6 -49.56 11.12 -11.05
N VAL A 7 -50.72 10.82 -10.49
CA VAL A 7 -51.41 11.65 -9.48
C VAL A 7 -51.39 10.93 -8.14
N ASP A 8 -51.37 11.69 -7.04
CA ASP A 8 -51.54 11.16 -5.70
C ASP A 8 -53.01 10.73 -5.44
N GLN A 9 -53.28 10.17 -4.25
CA GLN A 9 -54.64 9.72 -3.89
C GLN A 9 -55.65 10.87 -3.79
N GLN A 10 -55.18 12.11 -3.73
CA GLN A 10 -55.98 13.33 -3.66
C GLN A 10 -56.11 14.02 -5.03
N GLY A 11 -55.54 13.43 -6.09
CA GLY A 11 -55.60 13.96 -7.45
C GLY A 11 -54.58 15.05 -7.75
N ASN A 12 -53.63 15.33 -6.87
CA ASN A 12 -52.56 16.29 -7.15
C ASN A 12 -51.44 15.63 -7.94
N LEU A 13 -50.78 16.43 -8.77
CA LEU A 13 -49.60 16.01 -9.52
C LEU A 13 -48.45 15.75 -8.56
N ILE A 14 -47.88 14.56 -8.62
CA ILE A 14 -46.70 14.21 -7.82
C ILE A 14 -45.51 14.92 -8.46
N ASP A 15 -44.98 15.94 -7.78
CA ASP A 15 -43.79 16.65 -8.21
C ASP A 15 -42.57 15.72 -8.15
N ARG A 16 -42.02 15.38 -9.31
CA ARG A 16 -40.81 14.57 -9.40
C ARG A 16 -39.63 15.50 -9.25
N HIS A 17 -38.98 15.46 -8.09
CA HIS A 17 -37.65 16.05 -7.91
C HIS A 17 -36.65 15.27 -8.76
N ASN A 18 -36.54 15.67 -10.02
CA ASN A 18 -35.77 15.04 -11.09
C ASN A 18 -34.27 15.38 -10.98
N LEU A 19 -33.69 15.26 -9.78
CA LEU A 19 -32.25 15.39 -9.56
C LEU A 19 -31.46 14.46 -10.50
N TRP A 20 -32.04 13.31 -10.82
CA TRP A 20 -31.48 12.30 -11.73
C TRP A 20 -31.57 12.68 -13.22
N GLU A 21 -32.53 13.50 -13.65
CA GLU A 21 -32.53 14.01 -15.04
C GLU A 21 -31.53 15.16 -15.24
N MET A 22 -31.21 15.91 -14.19
CA MET A 22 -30.27 17.03 -14.25
C MET A 22 -28.79 16.60 -14.37
N VAL A 23 -28.45 15.38 -13.94
CA VAL A 23 -27.08 14.82 -13.97
C VAL A 23 -26.79 13.95 -15.20
N GLY A 24 -27.72 13.86 -16.16
CA GLY A 24 -27.48 13.21 -17.46
C GLY A 24 -27.16 11.71 -17.36
N VAL A 25 -28.12 10.89 -16.89
CA VAL A 25 -27.97 9.43 -16.93
C VAL A 25 -28.18 8.87 -18.34
N ARG A 26 -27.16 8.17 -18.85
CA ARG A 26 -27.15 7.56 -20.20
C ARG A 26 -27.99 6.29 -20.32
N HIS A 27 -28.30 5.63 -19.19
CA HIS A 27 -29.11 4.41 -19.13
C HIS A 27 -30.15 4.51 -18.01
N ARG A 28 -31.42 4.56 -18.40
CA ARG A 28 -32.57 4.54 -17.48
C ARG A 28 -33.05 3.09 -17.35
N ARG A 29 -32.98 2.51 -16.16
CA ARG A 29 -33.68 1.26 -15.82
C ARG A 29 -34.88 1.60 -14.94
N ALA A 30 -36.09 1.28 -15.40
CA ALA A 30 -37.29 1.43 -14.60
C ALA A 30 -37.61 0.08 -13.94
N LEU A 31 -37.72 0.06 -12.61
CA LEU A 31 -38.18 -1.10 -11.85
C LEU A 31 -39.59 -0.83 -11.34
N PHE A 32 -40.50 -1.77 -11.60
CA PHE A 32 -41.87 -1.70 -11.12
C PHE A 32 -41.97 -2.30 -9.71
N PRO A 33 -42.93 -1.85 -8.88
CA PRO A 33 -43.14 -2.41 -7.55
C PRO A 33 -43.31 -3.94 -7.60
N GLY A 34 -42.54 -4.66 -6.79
CA GLY A 34 -42.53 -6.15 -6.77
C GLY A 34 -41.46 -6.81 -7.65
N PHE A 35 -40.67 -6.03 -8.40
CA PHE A 35 -39.54 -6.53 -9.19
C PHE A 35 -38.20 -6.11 -8.58
N SER A 36 -37.21 -7.01 -8.62
CA SER A 36 -35.83 -6.74 -8.21
C SER A 36 -34.89 -6.82 -9.41
N ASP A 37 -34.03 -5.83 -9.59
CA ASP A 37 -32.89 -5.90 -10.52
C ASP A 37 -31.69 -6.51 -9.79
N THR A 38 -30.89 -7.29 -10.51
CA THR A 38 -29.63 -7.84 -10.00
C THR A 38 -28.53 -7.44 -10.96
N ALA A 39 -27.52 -6.75 -10.44
CA ALA A 39 -26.35 -6.37 -11.21
C ALA A 39 -25.12 -7.07 -10.61
N GLU A 40 -24.45 -7.88 -11.43
CA GLU A 40 -23.17 -8.47 -11.10
C GLU A 40 -22.07 -7.51 -11.53
N TYR A 41 -21.18 -7.19 -10.60
CA TYR A 41 -20.00 -6.37 -10.87
C TYR A 41 -18.77 -7.21 -10.62
N SER A 42 -17.91 -7.31 -11.64
CA SER A 42 -16.54 -7.80 -11.47
C SER A 42 -15.61 -6.59 -11.43
N VAL A 43 -14.99 -6.34 -10.28
CA VAL A 43 -13.90 -5.36 -10.20
C VAL A 43 -12.60 -6.12 -10.50
N PRO A 44 -11.96 -5.90 -11.66
CA PRO A 44 -10.62 -6.44 -11.88
C PRO A 44 -9.70 -5.75 -10.88
N LEU A 45 -9.14 -6.53 -9.97
CA LEU A 45 -8.11 -6.03 -9.08
C LEU A 45 -6.84 -5.85 -9.93
N THR A 46 -6.67 -4.66 -10.49
CA THR A 46 -5.45 -4.30 -11.20
C THR A 46 -4.32 -4.35 -10.19
N GLU A 47 -3.54 -5.43 -10.26
CA GLU A 47 -2.28 -5.63 -9.56
C GLU A 47 -2.33 -5.13 -8.11
N ILE A 48 -2.70 -6.02 -7.18
CA ILE A 48 -1.94 -6.02 -5.92
C ILE A 48 -0.51 -6.12 -6.41
N THR A 49 0.23 -5.01 -6.35
CA THR A 49 1.63 -4.91 -6.76
C THR A 49 2.26 -6.17 -6.28
N GLN A 50 2.60 -7.08 -7.21
CA GLN A 50 3.29 -8.30 -6.85
C GLN A 50 4.46 -7.79 -6.04
N ALA A 51 4.45 -8.08 -4.73
CA ALA A 51 5.49 -7.61 -3.83
C ALA A 51 6.76 -8.03 -4.55
N HIS A 52 7.50 -7.05 -5.07
CA HIS A 52 8.64 -7.29 -5.95
C HIS A 52 9.55 -8.17 -5.12
N ARG A 53 9.48 -9.48 -5.32
CA ARG A 53 10.35 -10.40 -4.64
C ARG A 53 11.65 -10.14 -5.36
N PRO A 54 12.64 -9.47 -4.73
CA PRO A 54 13.89 -9.26 -5.42
C PRO A 54 14.38 -10.65 -5.81
N SER A 55 14.49 -10.86 -7.12
CA SER A 55 14.80 -12.16 -7.72
C SER A 55 16.22 -12.61 -7.36
N GLN A 56 17.02 -11.71 -6.79
CA GLN A 56 18.37 -11.94 -6.32
C GLN A 56 18.55 -11.31 -4.93
N PRO A 57 19.36 -11.95 -4.05
CA PRO A 57 19.74 -11.34 -2.78
C PRO A 57 20.44 -9.99 -3.06
N GLN A 58 19.87 -8.91 -2.53
CA GLN A 58 20.47 -7.59 -2.65
C GLN A 58 21.73 -7.53 -1.77
N GLN A 59 22.90 -7.39 -2.40
CA GLN A 59 24.14 -7.18 -1.67
C GLN A 59 24.21 -5.72 -1.20
N ILE A 60 24.22 -5.52 0.12
CA ILE A 60 24.35 -4.20 0.73
C ILE A 60 25.77 -4.07 1.26
N THR A 61 26.52 -3.09 0.76
CA THR A 61 27.86 -2.74 1.27
C THR A 61 27.74 -1.52 2.15
N VAL A 62 28.07 -1.66 3.44
CA VAL A 62 28.09 -0.55 4.39
C VAL A 62 29.55 -0.29 4.78
N PRO A 63 30.10 0.90 4.51
CA PRO A 63 31.44 1.25 4.97
C PRO A 63 31.43 1.37 6.49
N ILE A 64 32.29 0.61 7.15
CA ILE A 64 32.50 0.67 8.60
C ILE A 64 33.95 1.06 8.90
N THR A 65 34.15 1.96 9.86
CA THR A 65 35.49 2.32 10.32
C THR A 65 36.00 1.22 11.25
N ALA A 66 37.18 0.67 10.94
CA ALA A 66 37.80 -0.36 11.77
C ALA A 66 38.16 0.22 13.16
N PRO A 67 38.07 -0.58 14.23
CA PRO A 67 38.50 -0.15 15.56
C PRO A 67 39.99 0.21 15.56
N ALA A 68 40.39 1.25 16.31
CA ALA A 68 41.76 1.78 16.34
C ALA A 68 42.83 0.72 16.68
N ASN A 69 42.48 -0.31 17.45
CA ASN A 69 43.39 -1.37 17.88
C ASN A 69 43.53 -2.53 16.87
N GLY A 70 42.95 -2.40 15.66
CA GLY A 70 43.05 -3.38 14.57
C GLY A 70 42.42 -4.74 14.86
N SER A 71 41.87 -4.93 16.05
CA SER A 71 41.19 -6.13 16.52
C SER A 71 39.96 -5.73 17.32
N GLY A 72 38.86 -6.47 17.15
CA GLY A 72 37.61 -6.18 17.84
C GLY A 72 36.48 -7.06 17.35
N ALA A 73 35.31 -6.92 17.98
CA ALA A 73 34.10 -7.65 17.59
C ALA A 73 33.05 -6.66 17.08
N LEU A 74 32.50 -6.93 15.91
CA LEU A 74 31.41 -6.16 15.30
C LEU A 74 30.09 -6.88 15.55
N GLN A 75 29.14 -6.21 16.21
CA GLN A 75 27.78 -6.69 16.35
C GLN A 75 26.93 -6.21 15.18
N VAL A 76 26.41 -7.13 14.38
CA VAL A 76 25.51 -6.86 13.26
C VAL A 76 24.12 -7.36 13.64
N ARG A 77 23.12 -6.48 13.64
CA ARG A 77 21.71 -6.84 13.84
C ARG A 77 20.91 -6.55 12.58
N VAL A 78 20.20 -7.57 12.11
CA VAL A 78 19.30 -7.49 10.95
C VAL A 78 17.86 -7.56 11.45
N ARG A 79 16.97 -6.73 10.90
CA ARG A 79 15.55 -6.65 11.30
C ARG A 79 14.68 -6.62 10.05
N LEU A 80 13.70 -7.51 9.99
CA LEU A 80 12.63 -7.49 8.99
C LEU A 80 11.47 -6.68 9.54
N LEU A 81 11.16 -5.58 8.87
CA LEU A 81 10.14 -4.61 9.30
C LEU A 81 8.95 -4.65 8.34
N TYR A 82 7.75 -4.62 8.90
CA TYR A 82 6.49 -4.55 8.16
C TYR A 82 5.74 -3.27 8.49
N ARG A 83 5.12 -2.67 7.47
CA ARG A 83 4.22 -1.53 7.59
C ARG A 83 3.00 -1.79 6.70
N LYS A 84 1.80 -1.63 7.25
CA LYS A 84 0.55 -1.99 6.57
C LYS A 84 0.21 -1.05 5.40
N ILE A 85 0.55 0.23 5.51
CA ILE A 85 0.28 1.25 4.50
C ILE A 85 1.58 1.99 4.21
N ASP A 86 1.88 2.23 2.94
CA ASP A 86 3.05 3.05 2.57
C ASP A 86 2.94 4.45 3.18
N GLN A 87 4.01 4.91 3.82
CA GLN A 87 4.05 6.24 4.41
C GLN A 87 3.96 7.33 3.34
N TYR A 88 4.48 7.07 2.14
CA TYR A 88 4.35 8.00 1.03
C TYR A 88 2.88 8.27 0.69
N LEU A 89 2.05 7.21 0.64
CA LEU A 89 0.62 7.35 0.37
C LEU A 89 -0.09 8.15 1.49
N LEU A 90 0.27 7.90 2.75
CA LEU A 90 -0.28 8.66 3.88
C LEU A 90 0.11 10.14 3.80
N ASN A 91 1.38 10.44 3.52
CA ASN A 91 1.87 11.79 3.33
C ASN A 91 1.16 12.49 2.17
N PHE A 92 0.90 11.78 1.07
CA PHE A 92 0.19 12.31 -0.08
C PHE A 92 -1.27 12.64 0.23
N LEU A 93 -1.98 11.75 0.95
CA LEU A 93 -3.42 11.91 1.22
C LEU A 93 -3.71 12.93 2.33
N PHE A 94 -2.90 12.94 3.39
CA PHE A 94 -3.16 13.74 4.60
C PHE A 94 -2.22 14.94 4.75
N GLY A 95 -1.17 15.03 3.92
CA GLY A 95 -0.08 15.99 4.10
C GLY A 95 0.91 15.53 5.16
N GLU A 96 2.19 15.86 4.99
CA GLU A 96 3.26 15.48 5.93
C GLU A 96 3.04 16.07 7.33
N GLU A 97 2.45 17.27 7.39
CA GLU A 97 2.14 17.99 8.62
C GLU A 97 1.04 17.33 9.48
N SER A 98 0.27 16.39 8.91
CA SER A 98 -0.78 15.69 9.65
C SER A 98 -0.22 14.79 10.76
N GLY A 99 1.06 14.41 10.67
CA GLY A 99 1.70 13.47 11.60
C GLY A 99 1.14 12.05 11.55
N VAL A 100 0.26 11.74 10.58
CA VAL A 100 -0.35 10.42 10.44
C VAL A 100 0.68 9.44 9.90
N THR A 101 0.98 8.40 10.69
CA THR A 101 1.94 7.37 10.30
C THR A 101 1.36 5.97 10.46
N SER A 102 1.78 5.05 9.60
CA SER A 102 1.47 3.63 9.78
C SER A 102 2.54 2.98 10.68
N PRO A 103 2.14 2.24 11.74
CA PRO A 103 3.08 1.65 12.68
C PRO A 103 3.99 0.64 11.97
N ILE A 104 5.27 0.67 12.33
CA ILE A 104 6.26 -0.32 11.89
C ILE A 104 6.29 -1.45 12.91
N THR A 105 6.07 -2.68 12.44
CA THR A 105 6.13 -3.90 13.26
C THR A 105 7.37 -4.71 12.86
N GLU A 106 8.16 -5.16 13.84
CA GLU A 106 9.26 -6.09 13.59
C GLU A 106 8.71 -7.51 13.44
N MET A 107 8.92 -8.12 12.28
CA MET A 107 8.48 -9.49 11.99
C MET A 107 9.52 -10.53 12.39
N ALA A 108 10.80 -10.22 12.17
CA ALA A 108 11.91 -11.10 12.47
C ALA A 108 13.17 -10.28 12.74
N SER A 109 14.08 -10.83 13.54
CA SER A 109 15.43 -10.29 13.66
C SER A 109 16.46 -11.40 13.86
N ASP A 110 17.69 -11.09 13.46
CA ASP A 110 18.86 -11.93 13.69
C ASP A 110 20.03 -11.05 14.10
N THR A 111 20.94 -11.58 14.92
CA THR A 111 22.12 -10.86 15.41
C THR A 111 23.35 -11.74 15.33
N ARG A 112 24.43 -11.20 14.77
CA ARG A 112 25.69 -11.91 14.61
C ARG A 112 26.88 -11.07 15.03
N MET A 113 27.82 -11.72 15.71
CA MET A 113 29.11 -11.14 16.06
C MET A 113 30.14 -11.53 15.00
N ILE A 114 30.81 -10.55 14.40
CA ILE A 114 31.89 -10.75 13.43
C ILE A 114 33.20 -10.35 14.10
N GLN A 115 34.15 -11.28 14.17
CA GLN A 115 35.48 -10.99 14.70
C GLN A 115 36.33 -10.29 13.63
N ILE A 116 36.90 -9.14 13.98
CA ILE A 116 37.82 -8.38 13.15
C ILE A 116 39.23 -8.76 13.60
N SER A 117 39.95 -9.47 12.74
CA SER A 117 41.38 -9.72 12.92
C SER A 117 42.20 -8.66 12.18
N SER A 118 43.30 -8.23 12.77
CA SER A 118 44.29 -7.42 12.07
C SER A 118 44.83 -8.21 10.86
N PRO A 119 45.16 -7.54 9.75
CA PRO A 119 45.70 -8.24 8.58
C PRO A 119 47.03 -8.91 8.98
N SER A 120 47.10 -10.24 8.88
CA SER A 120 48.37 -10.93 9.06
C SER A 120 49.32 -10.45 7.97
N ARG A 121 50.37 -9.73 8.35
CA ARG A 121 51.46 -9.34 7.44
C ARG A 121 52.04 -10.62 6.82
N LYS A 122 51.69 -10.93 5.57
CA LYS A 122 52.36 -11.99 4.81
C LYS A 122 53.81 -11.56 4.64
N VAL A 123 54.70 -12.12 5.44
CA VAL A 123 56.15 -11.98 5.25
C VAL A 123 56.51 -12.80 4.01
N VAL A 124 56.69 -12.13 2.89
CA VAL A 124 57.29 -12.74 1.70
C VAL A 124 58.77 -12.96 2.01
N SER A 125 59.13 -14.19 2.37
CA SER A 125 60.52 -14.62 2.49
C SER A 125 61.08 -14.77 1.07
N ALA A 126 61.89 -13.80 0.65
CA ALA A 126 62.76 -13.95 -0.50
C ALA A 126 63.94 -14.85 -0.11
N ARG A 127 64.14 -15.92 -0.89
CA ARG A 127 65.36 -16.73 -0.91
C ARG A 127 66.29 -16.21 -1.99
#